data_AF-A0A081RXV2-F1
#
_entry.id   AF-A0A081RXV2-F1
#
_cell.length_a   1.000
_cell.length_b   1.000
_cell.length_c   1.000
_cell.angle_alpha   90.00
_cell.angle_beta   90.00
_cell.angle_gamma   90.00
#
_symmetry.space_group_name_H-M   'P 1'
#
loop_
_entity.id
_entity.type
_entity.pdbx_description
1 polymer ?
#
loop_
_entity_poly.entity_id
_entity_poly.type
_entity_poly.pdbx_seq_one_letter_code
_entity_poly.pdbx_strand_id
1 'polypeptide(L)' 'LAQAKAEKLDESRYRLTFMMPDGLPVTWILRTEMGSGPLALLKLRGFTLPKAIFMVTPGDSTNMPATDNDDWEAE' A
#
# COMPACT_ATOMS: atom_id res chain seq x y z
N LEU A 1 -11.43 13.86 9.45
CA LEU A 1 -11.67 12.68 8.58
C LEU A 1 -11.36 11.36 9.29
N ALA A 2 -10.20 11.23 9.93
CA ALA A 2 -9.75 9.97 10.56
C ALA A 2 -10.71 9.32 11.58
N GLN A 3 -11.56 10.12 12.24
CA GLN A 3 -12.55 9.70 13.24
C GLN A 3 -13.96 9.52 12.67
N ALA A 4 -14.18 9.88 11.41
CA ALA A 4 -15.49 9.75 10.80
C ALA A 4 -15.72 8.32 10.32
N LYS A 5 -16.97 7.86 10.42
CA LYS A 5 -17.43 6.72 9.64
C LYS A 5 -17.68 7.21 8.21
N ALA A 6 -16.94 6.67 7.25
CA ALA A 6 -17.07 7.01 5.83
C ALA A 6 -17.82 5.90 5.07
N GLU A 7 -18.88 6.26 4.36
CA GLU A 7 -19.68 5.36 3.53
C GLU A 7 -19.72 5.91 2.09
N LYS A 8 -19.40 5.07 1.11
CA LYS A 8 -19.44 5.47 -0.30
C LYS A 8 -20.89 5.50 -0.78
N LEU A 9 -21.31 6.63 -1.35
CA LEU A 9 -22.67 6.80 -1.90
C LEU A 9 -22.68 6.53 -3.41
N ASP A 10 -21.70 7.06 -4.13
CA ASP A 10 -21.47 6.84 -5.55
C ASP A 10 -19.99 7.02 -5.89
N GLU A 11 -19.64 7.12 -7.18
CA GLU A 11 -18.26 7.25 -7.66
C GLU A 11 -17.50 8.45 -7.10
N SER A 12 -18.19 9.56 -6.80
CA SER A 12 -17.56 10.81 -6.37
C SER A 12 -17.97 11.27 -4.98
N ARG A 13 -19.01 10.68 -4.38
CA ARG A 13 -19.57 11.14 -3.10
C ARG A 13 -19.45 10.11 -1.98
N TYR A 14 -19.11 10.62 -0.80
CA TYR A 14 -19.02 9.87 0.45
C TYR A 14 -19.86 10.56 1.53
N ARG A 15 -20.59 9.77 2.31
CA ARG A 15 -21.20 10.22 3.55
C ARG A 15 -20.19 10.07 4.68
N LEU A 16 -19.98 11.14 5.42
CA LEU A 16 -19.14 11.16 6.62
C LEU A 16 -20.05 11.37 7.83
N THR A 17 -19.98 10.46 8.79
CA THR A 17 -20.69 10.60 10.07
C THR A 17 -19.67 10.74 11.20
N PHE A 18 -19.79 11.81 11.97
CA PHE A 18 -18.97 12.10 13.13
C PHE A 18 -19.83 12.02 14.38
N MET A 19 -19.33 11.37 15.43
CA MET A 19 -19.92 11.49 16.77
C MET A 19 -19.31 12.71 17.44
N MET A 20 -20.14 13.71 17.72
CA MET A 20 -19.69 14.90 18.44
C MET A 20 -19.64 14.62 19.95
N PRO A 21 -18.90 15.43 20.74
CA PRO A 21 -18.79 15.23 22.20
C PRO A 21 -20.13 15.30 22.95
N ASP A 22 -21.14 15.96 22.37
CA ASP A 22 -22.52 16.02 22.86
C ASP A 22 -23.31 14.72 22.60
N GLY A 23 -22.70 13.73 21.95
CA GLY A 23 -23.32 12.45 21.59
C GLY A 23 -24.18 12.48 20.34
N LEU A 24 -24.33 13.64 19.68
CA LEU A 24 -25.16 13.77 18.49
C LEU A 24 -24.34 13.49 17.22
N PRO A 25 -24.87 12.69 16.27
CA PRO A 25 -24.19 12.43 15.02
C PRO A 25 -24.31 13.62 14.07
N VAL A 26 -23.17 14.09 13.55
CA VAL A 26 -23.12 15.08 12.47
C VAL A 26 -22.80 14.38 11.16
N THR A 27 -23.62 14.63 10.14
CA THR A 27 -23.49 14.01 8.82
C THR A 27 -23.14 15.04 7.75
N TRP A 28 -22.05 14.78 7.02
CA TRP A 28 -21.60 15.59 5.88
C TRP A 28 -21.51 14.75 4.60
N ILE A 29 -21.59 15.42 3.45
CA ILE A 29 -21.31 14.83 2.14
C ILE A 29 -19.97 15.37 1.64
N LEU A 30 -18.98 14.49 1.52
CA LEU A 30 -17.71 14.78 0.88
C LEU A 30 -17.82 14.41 -0.61
N ARG A 31 -17.55 15.38 -1.49
CA ARG A 31 -17.39 15.13 -2.93
C ARG A 31 -15.92 15.20 -3.31
N THR A 32 -15.45 14.19 -4.03
CA THR A 32 -14.06 14.08 -4.50
C THR A 32 -14.03 14.19 -6.01
N GLU A 33 -13.00 14.84 -6.54
CA GLU A 33 -12.82 14.96 -7.99
C GLU A 33 -12.39 13.64 -8.64
N MET A 34 -11.56 12.85 -7.93
CA MET A 34 -11.06 11.57 -8.41
C MET A 34 -10.97 10.54 -7.27
N GLY A 35 -11.39 9.31 -7.56
CA GLY A 35 -11.20 8.16 -6.69
C GLY A 35 -11.79 8.36 -5.29
N SER A 36 -10.98 8.10 -4.26
CA SER A 36 -11.36 8.36 -2.85
C SER A 36 -10.87 9.71 -2.33
N GLY A 37 -10.30 10.56 -3.19
CA GLY A 37 -9.73 11.87 -2.83
C GLY A 37 -8.90 11.84 -1.54
N PRO A 38 -9.15 12.74 -0.58
CA PRO A 38 -8.35 12.83 0.65
C PRO A 38 -8.52 11.62 1.58
N LEU A 39 -9.57 10.79 1.42
CA LEU A 39 -9.74 9.56 2.22
C LEU A 39 -8.68 8.51 1.89
N ALA A 40 -8.04 8.58 0.71
CA ALA A 40 -6.96 7.67 0.31
C ALA A 40 -5.79 7.68 1.33
N LEU A 41 -5.50 8.85 1.90
CA LEU A 41 -4.40 9.04 2.85
C LEU A 41 -4.60 8.24 4.14
N LEU A 42 -5.85 7.90 4.50
CA LEU A 42 -6.11 7.11 5.71
C LEU A 42 -5.57 5.68 5.60
N LYS A 43 -5.37 5.15 4.39
CA LYS A 43 -4.75 3.84 4.16
C LYS A 43 -3.28 3.79 4.58
N LEU A 44 -2.62 4.93 4.69
CA LEU A 44 -1.22 5.02 5.11
C LEU A 44 -1.05 4.94 6.63
N ARG A 45 -2.13 4.94 7.43
CA ARG A 45 -2.02 4.77 8.88
C ARG A 45 -1.53 3.36 9.22
N GLY A 46 -0.38 3.28 9.89
CA GLY A 46 0.25 2.01 10.25
C GLY A 46 0.90 1.29 9.07
N PHE A 47 0.94 1.90 7.88
CA PHE A 47 1.66 1.35 6.75
C PHE A 47 3.17 1.53 6.96
N THR A 48 3.92 0.43 6.87
CA THR A 48 5.38 0.43 6.90
C THR A 48 5.91 -0.19 5.61
N LEU A 49 6.91 0.46 5.02
CA LEU A 49 7.56 -0.07 3.83
C LEU A 49 8.24 -1.42 4.13
N PRO A 50 8.12 -2.41 3.22
CA PRO A 50 8.89 -3.64 3.32
C PRO A 50 10.40 -3.35 3.36
N LYS A 51 11.13 -4.11 4.19
CA LYS A 51 12.59 -3.94 4.34
C LYS A 51 13.39 -4.41 3.14
N ALA A 52 12.84 -5.33 2.35
CA ALA A 52 13.47 -5.92 1.18
C ALA A 52 12.41 -6.21 0.12
N ILE A 53 12.83 -6.13 -1.15
CA ILE A 53 11.99 -6.47 -2.30
C ILE A 53 12.04 -7.98 -2.57
N PHE A 54 13.20 -8.59 -2.37
CA PHE A 54 13.43 -10.03 -2.53
C PHE A 54 13.73 -10.68 -1.18
N MET A 55 13.18 -11.87 -0.94
CA MET A 55 13.58 -12.71 0.18
C MET A 55 14.69 -13.65 -0.31
N VAL A 56 15.93 -13.44 0.14
CA VAL A 56 17.03 -14.36 -0.13
C VAL A 56 17.07 -15.36 1.00
N THR A 57 16.78 -16.63 0.71
CA THR A 57 16.97 -17.72 1.66
C THR A 57 18.48 -17.96 1.79
N PRO A 58 19.08 -17.91 3.00
CA PRO A 58 20.48 -18.25 3.17
C PRO A 58 20.70 -19.71 2.77
N GLY A 59 21.41 -19.93 1.66
CA GLY A 59 21.64 -21.25 1.04
C GLY A 59 21.22 -21.35 -0.43
N ASP A 60 20.52 -20.35 -0.97
CA ASP A 60 20.09 -20.33 -2.39
C ASP A 60 21.14 -19.74 -3.34
N SER A 61 22.37 -19.55 -2.87
CA SER A 61 23.52 -19.46 -3.75
C SER A 61 23.84 -20.88 -4.23
N THR A 62 23.04 -21.42 -5.15
CA THR A 62 23.50 -22.52 -5.99
C THR A 62 24.84 -22.10 -6.57
N ASN A 63 25.90 -22.75 -6.10
CA ASN A 63 27.23 -22.65 -6.66
C ASN A 63 27.09 -22.71 -8.18
N MET A 64 27.26 -21.57 -8.86
CA MET A 64 27.59 -21.60 -10.27
C MET A 64 28.94 -22.32 -10.33
N PRO A 65 29.04 -23.54 -10.92
CA PRO A 65 30.34 -24.05 -11.25
C PRO A 65 30.94 -23.01 -12.19
N ALA A 66 32.06 -22.40 -11.77
CA ALA A 66 32.91 -21.68 -12.70
C ALA A 66 33.24 -22.68 -13.81
N THR A 67 32.64 -22.52 -14.97
CA THR A 67 33.12 -23.16 -16.18
C THR A 67 34.43 -22.48 -16.51
N ASP A 68 35.51 -22.91 -15.85
CA ASP A 68 36.87 -22.84 -16.41
C ASP A 68 36.85 -23.76 -17.63
N ASN A 69 36.37 -23.23 -18.75
CA ASN A 69 36.72 -23.75 -20.06
C ASN A 69 37.65 -22.72 -20.70
N ASP A 70 38.85 -22.60 -20.13
CA ASP A 70 40.05 -22.22 -20.89
C ASP A 70 40.38 -23.37 -21.86
N ASP A 71 39.53 -23.54 -22.89
CA ASP A 71 39.77 -24.47 -24.00
C ASP A 71 39.88 -23.66 -25.30
N TRP A 72 40.90 -22.79 -25.32
CA TRP A 72 41.38 -22.11 -26.52
C TRP A 72 42.87 -22.41 -26.71
N GLU A 73 43.28 -23.68 -26.73
CA GLU A 73 44.54 -24.11 -27.35
C GLU A 73 44.43 -25.53 -27.92
N ALA A 74 44.21 -25.63 -29.23
CA ALA A 74 44.79 -26.68 -30.09
C ALA A 74 44.67 -26.28 -31.58
N GLU A 75 45.82 -25.83 -32.10
CA GLU A 75 46.32 -25.80 -33.50
C GLU A 75 45.51 -25.13 -34.63
#